data_AF-A0A6V2JDF7-F1
#
_entry.id   AF-A0A6V2JDF7-F1
#
_cell.length_a   1.000
_cell.length_b   1.000
_cell.length_c   1.000
_cell.angle_alpha   90.00
_cell.angle_beta   90.00
_cell.angle_gamma   90.00
#
_symmetry.space_group_name_H-M   'P 1'
#
loop_
_entity.id
_entity.type
_entity.pdbx_description
1 polymer ?
#
loop_
_entity_poly.entity_id
_entity_poly.type
_entity_poly.pdbx_seq_one_letter_code
_entity_poly.pdbx_strand_id
1 'polypeptide(L)'
;MADLKKPAPFFYYVDRSREDDDDPHLPIIPHGLRVNLPCKMHVILDRTDLADIVSWMPHGRSWRIHKRDEFERKILLQYWGECTMPSFHRQLNNWGLIRMKQGKDQGSFYNEYFLRGLPHLCKKMKLRGKVENKAEKRLHQPDLYAISEMHPLPQKSCGVHMDMLKVSLQEGPNSRMIVNHETSAGGKKRTMSNGGEHSRDDERGLALGGQSTPLNQTQQNEETNAEIENNKAVDSFETMLQFQTNLTSWQAYLLQMFQVGAGTKSAWGWLTAWWTSHGTVPLKSEDEVRNEKLRLSESEQKHIMDDVFGCNEAVHDPDLEDQLAALLLLRSSIDAIPPKEKVELVEASSQCEDFAHYEILFLQSVYFDAKVAAEKMLLYWKLRVCDLGVERAFLPFTIQNAFTKEQVQTLNFGFLRILPSTDLFGRSIVIVEPGRFHGKTYDANVLNQSVLYVCHAALHRPNIGESGVVIIFYLKTAIQKYNNMNVAYHLMKTLDCFPFRTKAIHFCGFCNIVQRKFLVPGAMYYLRPHLRHRLVVHEEEGEKLLKQLQHFGMPPERLPTELGGTIELDHEKWVQERIADGL
;
A
#
# COMPACT_ATOMS: atom_id res chain seq x y z
N MET A 1 -28.30 -23.28 11.46
CA MET A 1 -27.19 -22.79 12.31
C MET A 1 -27.71 -22.70 13.74
N ALA A 2 -27.48 -23.74 14.54
CA ALA A 2 -27.91 -23.79 15.93
C ALA A 2 -26.93 -23.02 16.84
N ASP A 3 -27.50 -22.26 17.78
CA ASP A 3 -26.96 -21.76 19.05
C ASP A 3 -25.54 -21.17 19.12
N LEU A 4 -25.46 -19.84 19.00
CA LEU A 4 -24.31 -19.00 19.40
C LEU A 4 -24.47 -18.38 20.79
N LYS A 5 -25.38 -18.91 21.63
CA LYS A 5 -25.62 -18.42 22.99
C LYS A 5 -24.73 -19.18 23.96
N LYS A 6 -23.68 -18.52 24.46
CA LYS A 6 -22.83 -19.06 25.54
C LYS A 6 -23.64 -19.17 26.83
N PRO A 7 -23.25 -20.06 27.76
CA PRO A 7 -23.84 -20.08 29.10
C PRO A 7 -23.66 -18.72 29.80
N ALA A 8 -24.52 -18.45 30.76
CA ALA A 8 -24.31 -17.35 31.70
C ALA A 8 -22.91 -17.51 32.34
N PRO A 9 -22.16 -16.42 32.59
CA PRO A 9 -22.56 -15.01 32.47
C PRO A 9 -22.35 -14.36 31.09
N PHE A 10 -21.84 -15.11 30.09
CA PHE A 10 -21.34 -14.53 28.84
C PHE A 10 -22.41 -14.30 27.77
N PHE A 11 -23.38 -15.21 27.61
CA PHE A 11 -24.38 -15.14 26.52
C PHE A 11 -23.72 -14.90 25.14
N TYR A 12 -23.88 -13.73 24.54
CA TYR A 12 -23.24 -13.41 23.25
C TYR A 12 -21.88 -12.70 23.38
N TYR A 13 -21.45 -12.38 24.61
CA TYR A 13 -20.22 -11.65 24.90
C TYR A 13 -18.99 -12.56 24.78
N VAL A 14 -18.00 -12.10 24.05
CA VAL A 14 -16.65 -12.66 24.02
C VAL A 14 -15.74 -11.77 24.85
N ASP A 15 -15.14 -12.30 25.92
CA ASP A 15 -14.21 -11.54 26.73
C ASP A 15 -12.84 -11.50 26.05
N ARG A 16 -12.43 -10.32 25.57
CA ARG A 16 -11.16 -10.07 24.89
C ARG A 16 -10.06 -9.57 25.85
N SER A 17 -10.31 -9.67 27.15
CA SER A 17 -9.44 -9.13 28.21
C SER A 17 -8.04 -9.77 28.28
N ARG A 18 -7.85 -10.92 27.63
CA ARG A 18 -6.60 -11.69 27.59
C ARG A 18 -5.91 -11.65 26.22
N GLU A 19 -6.37 -10.81 25.29
CA GLU A 19 -5.68 -10.65 24.02
C GLU A 19 -4.49 -9.70 24.18
N ASP A 20 -3.31 -10.20 23.81
CA ASP A 20 -2.07 -9.43 23.79
C ASP A 20 -2.05 -8.44 22.61
N ASP A 21 -1.17 -7.45 22.71
CA ASP A 21 -0.90 -6.54 21.59
C ASP A 21 0.12 -7.18 20.66
N ASP A 22 -0.35 -7.65 19.49
CA ASP A 22 0.49 -8.30 18.48
C ASP A 22 1.61 -7.37 17.96
N ASP A 23 1.44 -6.04 18.09
CA ASP A 23 2.43 -5.03 17.68
C ASP A 23 2.43 -3.82 18.63
N PRO A 24 3.12 -3.89 19.79
CA PRO A 24 3.05 -2.88 20.84
C PRO A 24 3.70 -1.54 20.45
N HIS A 25 4.54 -1.52 19.42
CA HIS A 25 5.21 -0.31 18.94
C HIS A 25 4.39 0.46 17.90
N LEU A 26 3.41 -0.20 17.27
CA LEU A 26 2.48 0.46 16.36
C LEU A 26 1.38 1.20 17.14
N PRO A 27 1.19 2.51 16.92
CA PRO A 27 0.15 3.27 17.62
C PRO A 27 -1.25 2.71 17.31
N ILE A 28 -2.19 2.82 18.27
CA ILE A 28 -3.58 2.34 18.12
C ILE A 28 -4.24 2.87 16.84
N ILE A 29 -3.88 4.10 16.46
CA ILE A 29 -4.29 4.74 15.22
C ILE A 29 -3.01 5.21 14.52
N PRO A 30 -2.87 4.99 13.19
CA PRO A 30 -1.74 5.49 12.41
C PRO A 30 -1.48 7.00 12.61
N HIS A 31 -0.21 7.38 12.57
CA HIS A 31 0.22 8.76 12.77
C HIS A 31 -0.45 9.74 11.80
N GLY A 32 -0.71 10.97 12.26
CA GLY A 32 -1.35 12.01 11.45
C GLY A 32 -2.85 11.80 11.21
N LEU A 33 -3.42 10.61 11.47
CA LEU A 33 -4.86 10.42 11.43
C LEU A 33 -5.54 11.03 12.65
N ARG A 34 -6.80 11.45 12.47
CA ARG A 34 -7.61 12.00 13.55
C ARG A 34 -7.88 10.92 14.61
N VAL A 35 -7.73 11.29 15.88
CA VAL A 35 -8.05 10.38 16.98
C VAL A 35 -9.53 9.99 16.92
N ASN A 36 -9.80 8.69 16.81
CA ASN A 36 -11.15 8.15 16.64
C ASN A 36 -11.93 8.08 17.97
N LEU A 37 -13.22 7.76 17.90
CA LEU A 37 -14.09 7.77 19.08
C LEU A 37 -13.62 6.84 20.21
N PRO A 38 -13.30 5.55 19.97
CA PRO A 38 -12.81 4.67 21.03
C PRO A 38 -11.58 5.25 21.75
N CYS A 39 -10.60 5.75 20.99
CA CYS A 39 -9.39 6.32 21.57
C CYS A 39 -9.66 7.58 22.39
N LYS A 40 -10.52 8.49 21.90
CA LYS A 40 -10.97 9.67 22.66
C LYS A 40 -11.64 9.26 23.97
N MET A 41 -12.51 8.25 23.93
CA MET A 41 -13.23 7.77 25.10
C MET A 41 -12.29 7.13 26.13
N HIS A 42 -11.26 6.41 25.72
CA HIS A 42 -10.26 5.88 26.65
C HIS A 42 -9.60 6.99 27.49
N VAL A 43 -9.19 8.08 26.85
CA VAL A 43 -8.58 9.22 27.55
C VAL A 43 -9.59 9.94 28.45
N ILE A 44 -10.82 10.15 27.97
CA ILE A 44 -11.88 10.82 28.74
C ILE A 44 -12.26 10.00 29.98
N LEU A 45 -12.36 8.68 29.86
CA LEU A 45 -12.77 7.82 30.96
C LEU A 45 -11.63 7.54 31.96
N ASP A 46 -10.38 7.79 31.59
CA ASP A 46 -9.21 7.72 32.48
C ASP A 46 -9.04 8.99 33.35
N ARG A 47 -9.76 10.06 33.02
CA ARG A 47 -9.76 11.34 33.75
C ARG A 47 -10.66 11.27 34.98
N THR A 48 -10.05 11.29 36.16
CA THR A 48 -10.77 11.27 37.46
C THR A 48 -11.57 12.53 37.72
N ASP A 49 -11.18 13.66 37.15
CA ASP A 49 -11.88 14.94 37.27
C ASP A 49 -13.18 15.01 36.47
N LEU A 50 -13.41 14.05 35.56
CA LEU A 50 -14.64 13.92 34.79
C LEU A 50 -15.56 12.79 35.30
N ALA A 51 -15.15 12.07 36.35
CA ALA A 51 -15.83 10.86 36.81
C ALA A 51 -17.28 11.09 37.28
N ASP A 52 -17.62 12.30 37.73
CA ASP A 52 -18.98 12.69 38.11
C ASP A 52 -19.88 12.97 36.88
N ILE A 53 -19.29 13.18 35.70
CA ILE A 53 -19.97 13.43 34.43
C ILE A 53 -20.03 12.15 33.59
N VAL A 54 -18.91 11.44 33.46
CA VAL A 54 -18.78 10.19 32.70
C VAL A 54 -17.72 9.30 33.35
N SER A 55 -18.03 8.02 33.56
CA SER A 55 -17.08 7.10 34.18
C SER A 55 -17.21 5.67 33.67
N TRP A 56 -16.14 4.90 33.83
CA TRP A 56 -16.23 3.44 33.82
C TRP A 56 -17.16 2.95 34.94
N MET A 57 -17.84 1.83 34.69
CA MET A 57 -18.46 1.04 35.76
C MET A 57 -17.37 0.31 36.57
N PRO A 58 -17.63 -0.12 37.82
CA PRO A 58 -16.59 -0.72 38.69
C PRO A 58 -15.81 -1.87 38.03
N HIS A 59 -16.51 -2.73 37.29
CA HIS A 59 -15.96 -3.88 36.59
C HIS A 59 -15.09 -3.54 35.35
N GLY A 60 -15.10 -2.30 34.85
CA GLY A 60 -14.23 -1.82 33.77
C GLY A 60 -14.57 -2.27 32.33
N ARG A 61 -15.69 -2.96 32.13
CA ARG A 61 -16.13 -3.49 30.81
C ARG A 61 -17.25 -2.67 30.16
N SER A 62 -17.71 -1.64 30.85
CA SER A 62 -18.76 -0.73 30.39
C SER A 62 -18.57 0.63 31.05
N TRP A 63 -19.18 1.66 30.47
CA TRP A 63 -19.09 3.04 30.96
C TRP A 63 -20.40 3.79 30.78
N ARG A 64 -20.64 4.83 31.58
CA ARG A 64 -21.91 5.57 31.60
C ARG A 64 -21.68 7.07 31.64
N ILE A 65 -22.58 7.82 30.99
CA ILE A 65 -22.73 9.27 31.15
C ILE A 65 -23.75 9.52 32.27
N HIS A 66 -23.33 10.19 33.33
CA HIS A 66 -24.15 10.50 34.50
C HIS A 66 -24.87 11.84 34.34
N LYS A 67 -24.15 12.86 33.86
CA LYS A 67 -24.67 14.23 33.70
C LYS A 67 -24.65 14.63 32.23
N ARG A 68 -25.77 14.42 31.53
CA ARG A 68 -25.87 14.63 30.08
C ARG A 68 -25.54 16.06 29.64
N ASP A 69 -26.09 17.06 30.31
CA ASP A 69 -25.93 18.46 29.89
C ASP A 69 -24.49 18.95 30.13
N GLU A 70 -23.86 18.48 31.21
CA GLU A 70 -22.44 18.75 31.46
C GLU A 70 -21.53 18.03 30.47
N PHE A 71 -21.88 16.80 30.08
CA PHE A 71 -21.15 16.05 29.04
C PHE A 71 -21.18 16.80 27.70
N GLU A 72 -22.34 17.31 27.29
CA GLU A 72 -22.47 18.06 26.03
C GLU A 72 -21.67 19.37 26.05
N ARG A 73 -21.77 20.15 27.13
CA ARG A 73 -21.07 21.44 27.23
C ARG A 73 -19.55 21.31 27.43
N LYS A 74 -19.10 20.39 28.27
CA LYS A 74 -17.69 20.28 28.68
C LYS A 74 -16.91 19.30 27.81
N ILE A 75 -17.49 18.14 27.50
CA ILE A 75 -16.75 17.03 26.87
C ILE A 75 -16.96 17.02 25.35
N LEU A 76 -18.20 17.07 24.86
CA LEU A 76 -18.45 17.06 23.41
C LEU A 76 -17.83 18.27 22.72
N LEU A 77 -18.00 19.46 23.30
CA LEU A 77 -17.40 20.67 22.75
C LEU A 77 -15.87 20.59 22.68
N GLN A 78 -15.22 20.11 23.74
CA GLN A 78 -13.76 20.03 23.83
C GLN A 78 -13.17 18.96 22.89
N TYR A 79 -13.76 17.77 22.85
CA TYR A 79 -13.17 16.62 22.17
C TYR A 79 -13.76 16.37 20.76
N TRP A 80 -14.94 16.89 20.44
CA TRP A 80 -15.58 16.73 19.14
C TRP A 80 -16.02 18.04 18.46
N GLY A 81 -15.82 19.19 19.09
CA GLY A 81 -16.20 20.49 18.52
C GLY A 81 -17.71 20.62 18.42
N GLU A 82 -18.22 20.95 17.23
CA GLU A 82 -19.66 21.08 16.97
C GLU A 82 -20.34 19.71 16.80
N CYS A 83 -20.34 18.89 17.85
CA CYS A 83 -21.01 17.59 17.87
C CYS A 83 -22.21 17.57 18.81
N THR A 84 -23.36 17.19 18.28
CA THR A 84 -24.60 17.05 19.06
C THR A 84 -24.72 15.67 19.70
N MET A 85 -25.42 15.56 20.83
CA MET A 85 -25.67 14.28 21.51
C MET A 85 -26.23 13.17 20.58
N PRO A 86 -27.18 13.40 19.66
CA PRO A 86 -27.63 12.38 18.70
C PRO A 86 -26.53 11.92 17.75
N SER A 87 -25.68 12.83 17.27
CA SER A 87 -24.54 12.50 16.41
C SER A 87 -23.50 11.69 17.16
N PHE A 88 -23.26 12.00 18.43
CA PHE A 88 -22.40 11.23 19.32
C PHE A 88 -22.94 9.81 19.53
N HIS A 89 -24.23 9.66 19.87
CA HIS A 89 -24.87 8.34 19.97
C HIS A 89 -24.80 7.54 18.67
N ARG A 90 -24.90 8.18 17.50
CA ARG A 90 -24.67 7.51 16.21
C ARG A 90 -23.24 7.00 16.08
N GLN A 91 -22.24 7.80 16.47
CA GLN A 91 -20.85 7.35 16.47
C GLN A 91 -20.64 6.16 17.43
N LEU A 92 -21.22 6.17 18.64
CA LEU A 92 -21.18 5.02 19.55
C LEU A 92 -21.71 3.75 18.88
N ASN A 93 -22.88 3.85 18.25
CA ASN A 93 -23.49 2.73 17.52
C ASN A 93 -22.63 2.25 16.35
N ASN A 94 -22.01 3.18 15.60
CA ASN A 94 -21.14 2.86 14.47
C ASN A 94 -19.89 2.10 14.94
N TRP A 95 -19.30 2.45 16.08
CA TRP A 95 -18.20 1.71 16.71
C TRP A 95 -18.63 0.45 17.45
N GLY A 96 -19.90 0.07 17.33
CA GLY A 96 -20.42 -1.16 17.87
C GLY A 96 -20.61 -1.18 19.39
N LEU A 97 -20.62 -0.03 20.05
CA LEU A 97 -20.99 0.07 21.45
C LEU A 97 -22.50 -0.21 21.62
N ILE A 98 -22.82 -1.09 22.55
CA ILE A 98 -24.19 -1.51 22.85
C ILE A 98 -24.62 -0.89 24.17
N ARG A 99 -25.80 -0.27 24.19
CA ARG A 99 -26.37 0.29 25.42
C ARG A 99 -27.04 -0.81 26.24
N MET A 100 -26.63 -0.97 27.49
CA MET A 100 -27.29 -1.84 28.48
C MET A 100 -28.70 -1.30 28.77
N LYS A 101 -29.70 -2.18 28.75
CA LYS A 101 -31.10 -1.80 28.97
C LYS A 101 -31.62 -2.16 30.35
N GLN A 102 -30.99 -3.13 31.01
CA GLN A 102 -31.48 -3.73 32.26
C GLN A 102 -30.30 -4.03 33.19
N GLY A 103 -30.60 -4.35 34.45
CA GLY A 103 -29.60 -4.71 35.46
C GLY A 103 -28.82 -3.52 36.02
N LYS A 104 -27.80 -3.83 36.83
CA LYS A 104 -26.95 -2.83 37.52
C LYS A 104 -26.28 -1.85 36.55
N ASP A 105 -26.00 -2.31 35.33
CA ASP A 105 -25.35 -1.53 34.29
C ASP A 105 -26.32 -0.76 33.39
N GLN A 106 -27.63 -0.73 33.67
CA GLN A 106 -28.64 -0.04 32.85
C GLN A 106 -28.20 1.38 32.42
N GLY A 107 -28.26 1.65 31.12
CA GLY A 107 -27.89 2.95 30.55
C GLY A 107 -26.39 3.14 30.28
N SER A 108 -25.53 2.21 30.69
CA SER A 108 -24.11 2.16 30.28
C SER A 108 -23.95 1.65 28.83
N PHE A 109 -22.75 1.82 28.28
CA PHE A 109 -22.34 1.31 26.98
C PHE A 109 -21.18 0.33 27.12
N TYR A 110 -21.23 -0.78 26.39
CA TYR A 110 -20.17 -1.81 26.40
C TYR A 110 -19.81 -2.28 24.98
N ASN A 111 -18.59 -2.77 24.83
CA ASN A 111 -18.10 -3.49 23.65
C ASN A 111 -16.99 -4.47 24.10
N GLU A 112 -16.89 -5.62 23.44
CA GLU A 112 -15.93 -6.67 23.76
C GLU A 112 -14.46 -6.22 23.66
N TYR A 113 -14.16 -5.28 22.77
CA TYR A 113 -12.82 -4.71 22.54
C TYR A 113 -12.61 -3.37 23.24
N PHE A 114 -13.59 -2.86 24.00
CA PHE A 114 -13.50 -1.57 24.70
C PHE A 114 -13.45 -1.80 26.22
N LEU A 115 -12.24 -2.09 26.73
CA LEU A 115 -12.02 -2.55 28.09
C LEU A 115 -11.06 -1.62 28.84
N ARG A 116 -11.37 -1.26 30.09
CA ARG A 116 -10.53 -0.39 30.90
C ARG A 116 -9.11 -0.94 31.01
N GLY A 117 -8.14 -0.07 30.78
CA GLY A 117 -6.72 -0.40 30.84
C GLY A 117 -6.14 -1.11 29.62
N LEU A 118 -6.96 -1.45 28.61
CA LEU A 118 -6.52 -2.20 27.43
C LEU A 118 -6.85 -1.42 26.13
N PRO A 119 -6.26 -0.23 25.93
CA PRO A 119 -6.57 0.60 24.78
C PRO A 119 -6.05 0.01 23.46
N HIS A 120 -5.09 -0.92 23.48
CA HIS A 120 -4.58 -1.62 22.28
C HIS A 120 -5.68 -2.42 21.57
N LEU A 121 -6.68 -2.92 22.31
CA LEU A 121 -7.84 -3.62 21.73
C LEU A 121 -8.66 -2.74 20.78
N CYS A 122 -8.54 -1.40 20.88
CA CYS A 122 -9.16 -0.49 19.93
C CYS A 122 -8.62 -0.68 18.49
N LYS A 123 -7.43 -1.26 18.29
CA LYS A 123 -6.91 -1.66 16.96
C LYS A 123 -7.84 -2.64 16.24
N LYS A 124 -8.56 -3.48 17.01
CA LYS A 124 -9.49 -4.50 16.50
C LYS A 124 -10.94 -4.01 16.43
N MET A 125 -11.25 -2.83 16.95
CA MET A 125 -12.58 -2.23 16.80
C MET A 125 -12.79 -1.78 15.34
N LYS A 126 -13.91 -2.19 14.74
CA LYS A 126 -14.28 -1.84 13.36
C LYS A 126 -15.60 -1.07 13.35
N LEU A 127 -15.77 -0.19 12.37
CA LEU A 127 -17.06 0.45 12.10
C LEU A 127 -18.05 -0.61 11.60
N ARG A 128 -19.20 -0.74 12.26
CA ARG A 128 -20.24 -1.72 11.93
C ARG A 128 -20.92 -1.40 10.58
N GLY A 129 -21.08 -2.44 9.75
CA GLY A 129 -21.94 -2.43 8.54
C GLY A 129 -23.43 -2.63 8.84
N LYS A 130 -24.29 -2.65 7.81
CA LYS A 130 -25.77 -2.71 7.94
C LYS A 130 -26.35 -4.06 8.40
N VAL A 131 -25.53 -5.10 8.62
CA VAL A 131 -26.03 -6.47 8.90
C VAL A 131 -25.45 -7.00 10.21
N GLU A 132 -26.09 -6.69 11.34
CA GLU A 132 -25.94 -7.46 12.58
C GLU A 132 -27.31 -7.58 13.28
N ASN A 133 -27.61 -8.77 13.81
CA ASN A 133 -28.83 -9.06 14.59
C ASN A 133 -28.83 -8.29 15.93
N LYS A 134 -29.22 -7.01 15.88
CA LYS A 134 -29.31 -6.12 17.06
C LYS A 134 -30.34 -6.58 18.09
N ALA A 135 -31.35 -7.33 17.69
CA ALA A 135 -32.46 -7.72 18.58
C ALA A 135 -32.01 -8.74 19.63
N GLU A 136 -31.27 -9.77 19.24
CA GLU A 136 -30.86 -10.87 20.12
C GLU A 136 -29.82 -10.44 21.17
N LYS A 137 -28.79 -9.69 20.77
CA LYS A 137 -27.79 -9.13 21.71
C LYS A 137 -28.38 -8.14 22.72
N ARG A 138 -29.54 -7.54 22.40
CA ARG A 138 -30.26 -6.63 23.33
C ARG A 138 -31.13 -7.39 24.33
N LEU A 139 -31.59 -8.60 23.97
CA LEU A 139 -32.47 -9.42 24.78
C LEU A 139 -31.71 -10.23 25.86
N HIS A 140 -30.50 -10.71 25.54
CA HIS A 140 -29.65 -11.44 26.48
C HIS A 140 -28.32 -10.69 26.71
N GLN A 141 -28.31 -9.80 27.70
CA GLN A 141 -27.15 -8.97 28.07
C GLN A 141 -26.21 -9.73 29.02
N PRO A 142 -24.88 -9.59 28.87
CA PRO A 142 -23.89 -10.24 29.73
C PRO A 142 -23.95 -9.74 31.17
N ASP A 143 -23.63 -10.61 32.12
CA ASP A 143 -23.34 -10.20 33.50
C ASP A 143 -21.86 -9.83 33.61
N LEU A 144 -21.57 -8.54 33.41
CA LEU A 144 -20.20 -8.03 33.39
C LEU A 144 -19.54 -8.03 34.78
N TYR A 145 -20.32 -8.12 35.88
CA TYR A 145 -19.77 -8.26 37.23
C TYR A 145 -19.26 -9.68 37.44
N ALA A 146 -20.06 -10.69 37.11
CA ALA A 146 -19.64 -12.09 37.19
C ALA A 146 -18.43 -12.38 36.28
N ILE A 147 -18.38 -11.80 35.07
CA ILE A 147 -17.19 -11.91 34.20
C ILE A 147 -15.96 -11.24 34.84
N SER A 148 -16.15 -10.13 35.56
CA SER A 148 -15.05 -9.44 36.22
C SER A 148 -14.50 -10.16 37.45
N GLU A 149 -15.30 -11.00 38.11
CA GLU A 149 -14.82 -11.87 39.19
C GLU A 149 -13.87 -12.94 38.64
N MET A 150 -14.17 -13.47 37.45
CA MET A 150 -13.30 -14.45 36.78
C MET A 150 -12.07 -13.79 36.16
N HIS A 151 -12.26 -12.68 35.45
CA HIS A 151 -11.22 -12.00 34.67
C HIS A 151 -11.15 -10.51 35.09
N PRO A 152 -10.48 -10.16 36.19
CA PRO A 152 -10.40 -8.77 36.63
C PRO A 152 -9.62 -7.90 35.62
N LEU A 153 -10.08 -6.66 35.40
CA LEU A 153 -9.39 -5.68 34.56
C LEU A 153 -8.54 -4.71 35.40
N PRO A 154 -7.49 -4.10 34.82
CA PRO A 154 -6.69 -3.08 35.50
C PRO A 154 -7.55 -1.93 36.05
N GLN A 155 -7.14 -1.38 37.19
CA GLN A 155 -7.81 -0.22 37.81
C GLN A 155 -7.43 1.11 37.14
N LYS A 156 -6.26 1.17 36.50
CA LYS A 156 -5.76 2.34 35.76
C LYS A 156 -5.31 1.95 34.37
N SER A 157 -5.42 2.89 33.44
CA SER A 157 -4.89 2.72 32.09
C SER A 157 -3.43 3.19 32.07
N CYS A 158 -2.49 2.25 31.98
CA CYS A 158 -1.05 2.54 31.92
C CYS A 158 -0.41 1.90 30.69
N GLY A 159 0.59 2.57 30.12
CA GLY A 159 1.34 2.08 28.96
C GLY A 159 1.43 3.11 27.84
N VAL A 160 2.40 2.89 26.93
CA VAL A 160 2.80 3.79 25.84
C VAL A 160 1.59 4.31 25.04
N HIS A 161 0.63 3.44 24.77
CA HIS A 161 -0.60 3.80 24.06
C HIS A 161 -1.44 4.89 24.75
N MET A 162 -1.60 4.84 26.07
CA MET A 162 -2.35 5.87 26.79
C MET A 162 -1.59 7.20 26.81
N ASP A 163 -0.28 7.15 26.96
CA ASP A 163 0.57 8.35 27.01
C ASP A 163 0.53 9.07 25.65
N MET A 164 0.66 8.34 24.56
CA MET A 164 0.50 8.88 23.20
C MET A 164 -0.88 9.49 22.96
N LEU A 165 -1.96 8.83 23.41
CA LEU A 165 -3.31 9.35 23.26
C LEU A 165 -3.55 10.63 24.08
N LYS A 166 -3.03 10.70 25.31
CA LYS A 166 -3.13 11.87 26.19
C LYS A 166 -2.43 13.07 25.60
N VAL A 167 -1.24 12.89 25.05
CA VAL A 167 -0.49 13.98 24.39
C VAL A 167 -1.18 14.40 23.09
N SER A 168 -1.64 13.43 22.28
CA SER A 168 -2.30 13.73 21.01
C SER A 168 -3.56 14.58 21.16
N LEU A 169 -4.35 14.39 22.22
CA LEU A 169 -5.61 15.11 22.43
C LEU A 169 -5.46 16.53 22.99
N GLN A 170 -4.23 17.01 23.22
CA GLN A 170 -3.99 18.38 23.70
C GLN A 170 -4.28 19.44 22.63
N GLU A 171 -4.29 19.08 21.34
CA GLU A 171 -4.48 19.99 20.21
C GLU A 171 -5.96 20.29 19.87
N GLY A 172 -6.90 19.81 20.69
CA GLY A 172 -8.34 20.11 20.58
C GLY A 172 -9.15 19.10 19.74
N PRO A 173 -10.35 19.46 19.24
CA PRO A 173 -11.32 18.49 18.72
C PRO A 173 -10.90 17.79 17.42
N ASN A 174 -10.02 18.43 16.65
CA ASN A 174 -9.44 17.91 15.40
C ASN A 174 -8.05 17.28 15.60
N SER A 175 -7.65 17.01 16.85
CA SER A 175 -6.37 16.39 17.22
C SER A 175 -6.04 15.16 16.38
N ARG A 176 -4.77 15.08 15.99
CA ARG A 176 -4.20 13.98 15.21
C ARG A 176 -3.23 13.19 16.08
N MET A 177 -3.02 11.93 15.74
CA MET A 177 -2.02 11.10 16.43
C MET A 177 -0.62 11.64 16.18
N ILE A 178 0.09 11.97 17.26
CA ILE A 178 1.44 12.54 17.22
C ILE A 178 2.50 11.50 16.82
N VAL A 179 3.63 12.02 16.33
CA VAL A 179 4.85 11.28 16.00
C VAL A 179 5.86 11.64 17.10
N ASN A 180 6.28 10.65 17.90
CA ASN A 180 7.31 10.71 18.96
C ASN A 180 6.88 11.24 20.34
N HIS A 181 7.12 10.42 21.39
CA HIS A 181 7.01 10.80 22.81
C HIS A 181 8.34 11.32 23.39
N GLU A 182 9.40 11.42 22.59
CA GLU A 182 10.71 11.92 23.04
C GLU A 182 11.00 13.33 22.53
N THR A 183 10.13 14.29 22.87
CA THR A 183 10.49 15.73 22.99
C THR A 183 9.29 16.51 23.52
N SER A 184 8.94 16.33 24.79
CA SER A 184 8.10 17.32 25.50
C SER A 184 8.48 17.43 26.98
N ALA A 185 9.78 17.37 27.26
CA ALA A 185 10.38 17.80 28.52
C ALA A 185 11.41 18.90 28.19
N GLY A 186 10.93 20.02 27.68
CA GLY A 186 11.79 21.14 27.26
C GLY A 186 10.94 22.32 26.85
N GLY A 187 10.25 22.92 27.82
CA GLY A 187 9.38 24.08 27.58
C GLY A 187 10.15 25.25 26.97
N LYS A 188 9.62 25.81 25.87
CA LYS A 188 9.93 27.19 25.46
C LYS A 188 8.75 28.08 25.81
N LYS A 189 8.82 28.68 27.01
CA LYS A 189 8.15 29.95 27.28
C LYS A 189 8.75 31.00 26.35
N ARG A 190 7.88 31.71 25.64
CA ARG A 190 8.20 32.88 24.82
C ARG A 190 8.30 34.13 25.72
N THR A 191 9.24 35.02 25.36
CA THR A 191 9.46 36.43 25.82
C THR A 191 10.19 36.60 27.16
N MET A 192 11.16 37.51 27.39
CA MET A 192 11.60 38.76 26.74
C MET A 192 13.13 38.98 26.87
N SER A 193 13.64 39.94 26.07
CA SER A 193 14.94 40.64 26.03
C SER A 193 15.69 40.88 27.36
N ASN A 194 17.03 40.69 27.38
CA ASN A 194 18.03 41.77 27.44
C ASN A 194 19.49 41.26 27.48
N GLY A 195 20.37 42.05 26.86
CA GLY A 195 21.84 42.23 26.97
C GLY A 195 22.77 41.28 27.74
N GLY A 196 23.98 41.11 27.18
CA GLY A 196 25.19 40.78 27.96
C GLY A 196 26.23 39.93 27.23
N GLU A 197 27.40 40.53 26.97
CA GLU A 197 28.64 39.91 26.48
C GLU A 197 29.18 38.80 27.41
N HIS A 198 29.85 37.76 26.88
CA HIS A 198 31.27 37.40 27.14
C HIS A 198 31.66 36.00 26.59
N SER A 199 32.65 36.01 25.69
CA SER A 199 33.91 35.21 25.63
C SER A 199 34.01 33.75 26.14
N ARG A 200 34.63 32.93 25.25
CA ARG A 200 35.66 31.86 25.49
C ARG A 200 35.21 30.61 26.23
N ASP A 201 35.84 29.43 26.14
CA ASP A 201 36.78 28.70 25.27
C ASP A 201 36.83 27.30 25.94
N ASP A 202 37.16 26.24 25.18
CA ASP A 202 37.85 25.02 25.65
C ASP A 202 37.17 24.12 26.71
N GLU A 203 37.42 22.82 26.87
CA GLU A 203 38.19 21.80 26.16
C GLU A 203 37.71 20.43 26.70
N ARG A 204 37.87 19.42 25.85
CA ARG A 204 38.23 18.00 26.09
C ARG A 204 38.08 17.40 27.51
N GLY A 205 37.49 16.20 27.54
CA GLY A 205 37.67 15.23 28.62
C GLY A 205 37.43 13.80 28.13
N LEU A 206 38.52 13.13 27.74
CA LEU A 206 38.62 11.69 27.48
C LEU A 206 38.34 10.88 28.75
N ALA A 207 37.62 9.76 28.63
CA ALA A 207 37.84 8.60 29.48
C ALA A 207 37.42 7.30 28.77
N LEU A 208 38.41 6.40 28.65
CA LEU A 208 38.34 5.04 28.16
C LEU A 208 37.64 4.12 29.19
N GLY A 209 36.96 3.10 28.69
CA GLY A 209 36.49 1.97 29.49
C GLY A 209 35.81 0.94 28.59
N GLY A 210 36.59 -0.01 28.09
CA GLY A 210 36.08 -1.12 27.28
C GLY A 210 35.42 -2.20 28.13
N GLN A 211 34.50 -2.96 27.52
CA GLN A 211 34.25 -4.38 27.81
C GLN A 211 33.40 -5.04 26.71
N SER A 212 33.95 -6.13 26.17
CA SER A 212 33.31 -7.36 25.65
C SER A 212 32.07 -7.31 24.75
N THR A 213 32.27 -7.69 23.49
CA THR A 213 31.27 -8.19 22.53
C THR A 213 30.80 -9.61 22.83
N PRO A 214 29.54 -9.95 22.51
CA PRO A 214 29.21 -11.28 22.00
C PRO A 214 28.62 -11.21 20.58
N LEU A 215 29.32 -11.82 19.62
CA LEU A 215 28.73 -12.26 18.34
C LEU A 215 27.75 -13.42 18.60
N ASN A 216 26.46 -13.25 18.32
CA ASN A 216 25.53 -14.29 17.78
C ASN A 216 24.05 -13.83 17.72
N GLN A 217 23.74 -12.69 17.07
CA GLN A 217 22.32 -12.29 16.87
C GLN A 217 21.98 -11.86 15.44
N THR A 218 22.95 -11.74 14.53
CA THR A 218 22.70 -11.27 13.17
C THR A 218 22.20 -12.37 12.22
N GLN A 219 22.64 -13.62 12.39
CA GLN A 219 22.26 -14.73 11.50
C GLN A 219 20.81 -15.25 11.72
N GLN A 220 20.28 -15.18 12.94
CA GLN A 220 18.88 -15.62 13.22
C GLN A 220 17.80 -14.63 12.77
N ASN A 221 18.15 -13.34 12.63
CA ASN A 221 17.22 -12.31 12.16
C ASN A 221 17.12 -12.27 10.62
N GLU A 222 18.12 -12.77 9.90
CA GLU A 222 18.09 -12.85 8.43
C GLU A 222 17.30 -14.07 7.93
N GLU A 223 17.38 -15.20 8.64
CA GLU A 223 16.61 -16.42 8.31
C GLU A 223 15.10 -16.24 8.58
N THR A 224 14.72 -15.56 9.67
CA THR A 224 13.32 -15.29 10.00
C THR A 224 12.66 -14.26 9.07
N ASN A 225 13.42 -13.26 8.60
CA ASN A 225 12.91 -12.32 7.59
C ASN A 225 12.76 -12.97 6.21
N ALA A 226 13.64 -13.89 5.84
CA ALA A 226 13.54 -14.66 4.59
C ALA A 226 12.30 -15.60 4.58
N GLU A 227 11.97 -16.23 5.71
CA GLU A 227 10.75 -17.04 5.85
C GLU A 227 9.46 -16.20 5.79
N ILE A 228 9.48 -14.97 6.30
CA ILE A 228 8.33 -14.04 6.24
C ILE A 228 8.11 -13.51 4.81
N GLU A 229 9.17 -13.30 4.03
CA GLU A 229 9.08 -12.88 2.63
C GLU A 229 8.63 -14.02 1.71
N ASN A 230 9.11 -15.25 1.96
CA ASN A 230 8.72 -16.42 1.18
C ASN A 230 7.23 -16.77 1.36
N ASN A 231 6.69 -16.65 2.59
CA ASN A 231 5.27 -16.85 2.87
C ASN A 231 4.35 -15.81 2.20
N LYS A 232 4.84 -14.59 1.91
CA LYS A 232 4.09 -13.56 1.16
C LYS A 232 4.04 -13.84 -0.35
N ALA A 233 5.02 -14.57 -0.90
CA ALA A 233 5.04 -14.93 -2.31
C ALA A 233 3.97 -15.98 -2.66
N VAL A 234 3.76 -16.96 -1.78
CA VAL A 234 2.75 -18.03 -1.90
C VAL A 234 1.32 -17.48 -1.85
N ASP A 235 1.06 -16.50 -0.98
CA ASP A 235 -0.25 -15.83 -0.85
C ASP A 235 -0.69 -15.11 -2.15
N SER A 236 0.28 -14.68 -2.96
CA SER A 236 0.01 -13.88 -4.16
C SER A 236 -0.61 -14.66 -5.34
N PHE A 237 -0.40 -15.98 -5.40
CA PHE A 237 -0.91 -16.84 -6.48
C PHE A 237 -2.30 -17.42 -6.16
N GLU A 238 -2.57 -17.78 -4.89
CA GLU A 238 -3.95 -18.13 -4.47
C GLU A 238 -4.88 -16.92 -4.52
N THR A 239 -4.36 -15.72 -4.21
CA THR A 239 -5.08 -14.45 -4.41
C THR A 239 -5.43 -14.24 -5.89
N MET A 240 -4.59 -14.69 -6.83
CA MET A 240 -4.82 -14.56 -8.28
C MET A 240 -6.01 -15.40 -8.75
N LEU A 241 -6.12 -16.67 -8.30
CA LEU A 241 -7.26 -17.55 -8.62
C LEU A 241 -8.56 -17.08 -7.94
N GLN A 242 -8.48 -16.61 -6.69
CA GLN A 242 -9.64 -16.04 -5.98
C GLN A 242 -10.09 -14.67 -6.55
N PHE A 243 -9.22 -13.96 -7.26
CA PHE A 243 -9.57 -12.67 -7.87
C PHE A 243 -10.16 -12.83 -9.28
N GLN A 244 -9.73 -13.82 -10.07
CA GLN A 244 -10.31 -14.15 -11.38
C GLN A 244 -11.82 -14.47 -11.28
N THR A 245 -12.25 -15.08 -10.17
CA THR A 245 -13.66 -15.36 -9.85
C THR A 245 -14.43 -14.14 -9.32
N ASN A 246 -13.76 -13.15 -8.73
CA ASN A 246 -14.37 -11.91 -8.22
C ASN A 246 -14.38 -10.76 -9.25
N LEU A 247 -13.57 -10.81 -10.31
CA LEU A 247 -13.55 -9.79 -11.37
C LEU A 247 -14.71 -9.96 -12.36
N THR A 248 -15.09 -11.21 -12.64
CA THR A 248 -16.21 -11.56 -13.54
C THR A 248 -17.55 -11.08 -12.97
N SER A 249 -17.71 -11.06 -11.64
CA SER A 249 -18.89 -10.51 -10.97
C SER A 249 -18.94 -8.97 -11.01
N TRP A 250 -17.79 -8.30 -10.96
CA TRP A 250 -17.69 -6.83 -11.07
C TRP A 250 -17.93 -6.30 -12.49
N GLN A 251 -17.40 -6.97 -13.51
CA GLN A 251 -17.61 -6.60 -14.92
C GLN A 251 -19.07 -6.84 -15.36
N ALA A 252 -19.70 -7.93 -14.89
CA ALA A 252 -21.12 -8.20 -15.14
C ALA A 252 -22.04 -7.12 -14.53
N TYR A 253 -21.68 -6.60 -13.35
CA TYR A 253 -22.45 -5.57 -12.64
C TYR A 253 -22.36 -4.18 -13.30
N LEU A 254 -21.18 -3.80 -13.80
CA LEU A 254 -21.00 -2.55 -14.56
C LEU A 254 -21.70 -2.60 -15.92
N LEU A 255 -21.72 -3.75 -16.61
CA LEU A 255 -22.46 -3.91 -17.87
C LEU A 255 -23.98 -3.72 -17.66
N GLN A 256 -24.51 -4.17 -16.53
CA GLN A 256 -25.91 -4.02 -16.13
C GLN A 256 -26.32 -2.57 -15.84
N MET A 257 -25.38 -1.74 -15.34
CA MET A 257 -25.60 -0.31 -15.08
C MET A 257 -25.72 0.53 -16.37
N PHE A 258 -25.11 0.12 -17.49
CA PHE A 258 -25.07 0.91 -18.73
C PHE A 258 -26.19 0.60 -19.72
N GLN A 259 -26.95 -0.50 -19.55
CA GLN A 259 -28.16 -0.76 -20.35
C GLN A 259 -29.34 0.14 -19.94
N VAL A 260 -29.28 0.80 -18.77
CA VAL A 260 -30.31 1.74 -18.32
C VAL A 260 -29.87 3.16 -18.65
N GLY A 261 -30.17 3.60 -19.88
CA GLY A 261 -29.92 4.96 -20.32
C GLY A 261 -30.79 6.01 -19.62
N ALA A 262 -30.17 7.17 -19.39
CA ALA A 262 -30.77 8.49 -19.17
C ALA A 262 -31.68 8.71 -17.94
N GLY A 263 -31.20 9.59 -17.03
CA GLY A 263 -32.08 10.46 -16.26
C GLY A 263 -31.95 10.37 -14.74
N THR A 264 -31.77 11.54 -14.14
CA THR A 264 -31.94 11.89 -12.72
C THR A 264 -30.72 11.79 -11.80
N LYS A 265 -30.61 12.83 -10.96
CA LYS A 265 -29.65 13.07 -9.86
C LYS A 265 -29.63 11.96 -8.76
N SER A 266 -30.30 10.84 -8.99
CA SER A 266 -30.40 9.69 -8.09
C SER A 266 -29.26 8.67 -8.30
N ALA A 267 -28.66 8.61 -9.49
CA ALA A 267 -27.55 7.71 -9.81
C ALA A 267 -26.28 8.03 -9.00
N TRP A 268 -26.00 9.32 -8.75
CA TRP A 268 -24.87 9.76 -7.92
C TRP A 268 -25.06 9.39 -6.44
N GLY A 269 -26.28 9.48 -5.91
CA GLY A 269 -26.61 9.06 -4.54
C GLY A 269 -26.48 7.56 -4.34
N TRP A 270 -26.90 6.78 -5.33
CA TRP A 270 -26.73 5.32 -5.36
C TRP A 270 -25.28 4.88 -5.55
N LEU A 271 -24.50 5.56 -6.41
CA LEU A 271 -23.05 5.33 -6.55
C LEU A 271 -22.31 5.60 -5.24
N THR A 272 -22.61 6.69 -4.53
CA THR A 272 -22.03 6.93 -3.19
C THR A 272 -22.46 5.88 -2.18
N ALA A 273 -23.70 5.40 -2.21
CA ALA A 273 -24.21 4.37 -1.29
C ALA A 273 -23.64 2.97 -1.60
N TRP A 274 -23.39 2.66 -2.86
CA TRP A 274 -22.75 1.43 -3.32
C TRP A 274 -21.24 1.44 -3.01
N TRP A 275 -20.56 2.56 -3.26
CA TRP A 275 -19.16 2.79 -2.91
C TRP A 275 -18.90 2.67 -1.40
N THR A 276 -19.87 3.01 -0.57
CA THR A 276 -19.82 2.78 0.89
C THR A 276 -20.24 1.38 1.35
N SER A 277 -20.88 0.55 0.52
CA SER A 277 -21.47 -0.73 0.96
C SER A 277 -20.74 -1.99 0.48
N HIS A 278 -19.88 -1.92 -0.54
CA HIS A 278 -19.21 -3.08 -1.13
C HIS A 278 -17.73 -3.24 -0.79
N GLY A 279 -17.24 -2.58 0.28
CA GLY A 279 -15.92 -2.84 0.85
C GLY A 279 -14.77 -2.50 -0.11
N THR A 280 -14.08 -1.40 0.16
CA THR A 280 -12.74 -1.25 -0.38
C THR A 280 -11.90 -2.45 0.08
N VAL A 281 -11.33 -3.21 -0.86
CA VAL A 281 -9.99 -3.76 -0.62
C VAL A 281 -9.17 -2.58 -0.09
N PRO A 282 -8.58 -2.64 1.11
CA PRO A 282 -7.96 -1.47 1.71
C PRO A 282 -6.76 -1.06 0.84
N LEU A 283 -6.99 -0.12 -0.07
CA LEU A 283 -5.96 0.51 -0.87
C LEU A 283 -5.04 1.25 0.10
N LYS A 284 -3.73 1.06 -0.03
CA LYS A 284 -2.78 1.81 0.80
C LYS A 284 -3.04 3.30 0.65
N SER A 285 -3.25 3.99 1.75
CA SER A 285 -3.40 5.45 1.73
C SER A 285 -2.07 6.10 1.33
N GLU A 286 -2.11 7.30 0.73
CA GLU A 286 -0.89 8.07 0.43
C GLU A 286 -0.03 8.28 1.69
N ASP A 287 -0.67 8.40 2.86
CA ASP A 287 0.00 8.49 4.16
C ASP A 287 0.70 7.18 4.56
N GLU A 288 0.12 6.01 4.26
CA GLU A 288 0.77 4.71 4.50
C GLU A 288 2.00 4.51 3.61
N VAL A 289 1.93 4.90 2.33
CA VAL A 289 3.11 4.84 1.43
C VAL A 289 4.17 5.87 1.84
N ARG A 290 3.75 7.06 2.28
CA ARG A 290 4.68 8.06 2.82
C ARG A 290 5.36 7.55 4.09
N ASN A 291 4.62 6.94 5.00
CA ASN A 291 5.16 6.33 6.23
C ASN A 291 6.09 5.16 5.93
N GLU A 292 5.79 4.37 4.89
CA GLU A 292 6.67 3.33 4.38
C GLU A 292 8.00 3.90 3.87
N LYS A 293 7.95 4.99 3.09
CA LYS A 293 9.16 5.69 2.64
C LYS A 293 9.97 6.28 3.80
N LEU A 294 9.30 6.73 4.86
CA LEU A 294 9.95 7.24 6.08
C LEU A 294 10.64 6.16 6.93
N ARG A 295 10.33 4.88 6.72
CA ARG A 295 11.04 3.75 7.37
C ARG A 295 12.38 3.44 6.73
N LEU A 296 12.62 3.94 5.52
CA LEU A 296 13.92 3.84 4.88
C LEU A 296 14.91 4.79 5.54
N SER A 297 16.18 4.37 5.60
CA SER A 297 17.29 5.23 5.98
C SER A 297 17.37 6.46 5.07
N GLU A 298 17.96 7.55 5.58
CA GLU A 298 18.16 8.77 4.77
C GLU A 298 18.97 8.48 3.49
N SER A 299 19.94 7.55 3.56
CA SER A 299 20.70 7.09 2.40
C SER A 299 19.84 6.38 1.35
N GLU A 300 18.92 5.50 1.76
CA GLU A 300 18.02 4.81 0.83
C GLU A 300 17.01 5.77 0.21
N GLN A 301 16.45 6.69 1.02
CA GLN A 301 15.54 7.72 0.50
C GLN A 301 16.25 8.61 -0.52
N LYS A 302 17.47 9.03 -0.22
CA LYS A 302 18.31 9.82 -1.14
C LYS A 302 18.59 9.04 -2.42
N HIS A 303 19.03 7.79 -2.32
CA HIS A 303 19.31 6.96 -3.49
C HIS A 303 18.09 6.78 -4.41
N ILE A 304 16.90 6.57 -3.84
CA ILE A 304 15.65 6.50 -4.61
C ILE A 304 15.35 7.83 -5.31
N MET A 305 15.53 8.95 -4.61
CA MET A 305 15.30 10.28 -5.19
C MET A 305 16.29 10.58 -6.30
N ASP A 306 17.57 10.27 -6.11
CA ASP A 306 18.61 10.44 -7.12
C ASP A 306 18.31 9.58 -8.36
N ASP A 307 17.83 8.34 -8.19
CA ASP A 307 17.35 7.51 -9.30
C ASP A 307 16.16 8.13 -10.04
N VAL A 308 15.20 8.70 -9.31
CA VAL A 308 14.00 9.32 -9.89
C VAL A 308 14.36 10.56 -10.71
N PHE A 309 15.26 11.40 -10.20
CA PHE A 309 15.74 12.60 -10.90
C PHE A 309 16.85 12.33 -11.92
N GLY A 310 17.39 11.10 -11.98
CA GLY A 310 18.49 10.75 -12.88
C GLY A 310 19.86 11.28 -12.42
N CYS A 311 19.99 11.59 -11.13
CA CYS A 311 21.21 12.11 -10.51
C CYS A 311 22.21 11.01 -10.12
N ASN A 312 21.80 9.74 -10.09
CA ASN A 312 22.72 8.63 -9.81
C ASN A 312 23.63 8.37 -11.01
N GLU A 313 24.91 8.13 -10.74
CA GLU A 313 25.86 7.65 -11.73
C GLU A 313 25.43 6.26 -12.26
N ALA A 314 25.85 5.95 -13.49
CA ALA A 314 25.66 4.64 -14.06
C ALA A 314 26.33 3.60 -13.15
N VAL A 315 25.57 2.60 -12.72
CA VAL A 315 26.15 1.52 -11.92
C VAL A 315 26.88 0.59 -12.87
N HIS A 316 28.21 0.63 -12.79
CA HIS A 316 29.08 -0.28 -13.51
C HIS A 316 28.91 -1.70 -12.98
N ASP A 317 28.92 -2.65 -13.91
CA ASP A 317 28.97 -4.05 -13.54
C ASP A 317 30.25 -4.34 -12.76
N PRO A 318 30.21 -5.24 -11.76
CA PRO A 318 31.37 -5.62 -10.99
C PRO A 318 32.37 -6.36 -11.90
N ASP A 319 33.57 -6.64 -11.40
CA ASP A 319 34.55 -7.36 -12.20
C ASP A 319 34.10 -8.80 -12.52
N LEU A 320 34.81 -9.46 -13.43
CA LEU A 320 34.42 -10.78 -13.91
C LEU A 320 34.38 -11.85 -12.79
N GLU A 321 35.22 -11.69 -11.76
CA GLU A 321 35.30 -12.64 -10.64
C GLU A 321 34.05 -12.51 -9.76
N ASP A 322 33.67 -11.28 -9.42
CA ASP A 322 32.46 -10.97 -8.66
C ASP A 322 31.18 -11.33 -9.44
N GLN A 323 31.16 -11.10 -10.76
CA GLN A 323 30.05 -11.54 -11.62
C GLN A 323 29.88 -13.06 -11.59
N LEU A 324 30.98 -13.81 -11.67
CA LEU A 324 30.95 -15.27 -11.61
C LEU A 324 30.48 -15.75 -10.22
N ALA A 325 30.95 -15.12 -9.15
CA ALA A 325 30.51 -15.42 -7.79
C ALA A 325 29.00 -15.18 -7.63
N ALA A 326 28.48 -14.06 -8.12
CA ALA A 326 27.06 -13.74 -8.10
C ALA A 326 26.22 -14.76 -8.90
N LEU A 327 26.72 -15.23 -10.04
CA LEU A 327 26.06 -16.26 -10.84
C LEU A 327 25.96 -17.61 -10.10
N LEU A 328 27.02 -18.01 -9.40
CA LEU A 328 27.01 -19.22 -8.58
C LEU A 328 26.02 -19.10 -7.42
N LEU A 329 25.99 -17.95 -6.75
CA LEU A 329 25.03 -17.67 -5.69
C LEU A 329 23.59 -17.63 -6.20
N LEU A 330 23.35 -17.10 -7.41
CA LEU A 330 22.03 -17.09 -8.04
C LEU A 330 21.52 -18.52 -8.21
N ARG A 331 22.34 -19.39 -8.80
CA ARG A 331 21.98 -20.80 -9.02
C ARG A 331 21.73 -21.52 -7.70
N SER A 332 22.58 -21.32 -6.70
CA SER A 332 22.36 -21.86 -5.36
C SER A 332 21.06 -21.35 -4.72
N SER A 333 20.71 -20.08 -4.95
CA SER A 333 19.46 -19.49 -4.45
C SER A 333 18.24 -20.10 -5.15
N ILE A 334 18.33 -20.34 -6.46
CA ILE A 334 17.31 -21.06 -7.23
C ILE A 334 17.17 -22.51 -6.75
N ASP A 335 18.27 -23.17 -6.42
CA ASP A 335 18.26 -24.54 -5.90
C ASP A 335 17.56 -24.64 -4.54
N ALA A 336 17.70 -23.63 -3.68
CA ALA A 336 17.04 -23.55 -2.38
C ALA A 336 15.50 -23.36 -2.48
N ILE A 337 14.98 -22.86 -3.60
CA ILE A 337 13.53 -22.69 -3.79
C ILE A 337 12.85 -24.07 -3.87
N PRO A 338 11.71 -24.30 -3.18
CA PRO A 338 10.98 -25.55 -3.21
C PRO A 338 10.64 -26.02 -4.64
N PRO A 339 10.83 -27.31 -5.00
CA PRO A 339 10.61 -27.80 -6.37
C PRO A 339 9.24 -27.47 -6.96
N LYS A 340 8.18 -27.51 -6.14
CA LYS A 340 6.81 -27.19 -6.56
C LYS A 340 6.63 -25.73 -6.99
N GLU A 341 7.47 -24.83 -6.47
CA GLU A 341 7.35 -23.41 -6.72
C GLU A 341 8.15 -22.95 -7.93
N LYS A 342 9.16 -23.72 -8.36
CA LYS A 342 10.09 -23.35 -9.44
C LYS A 342 9.94 -24.15 -10.73
N VAL A 343 8.78 -24.79 -10.93
CA VAL A 343 8.54 -25.66 -12.09
C VAL A 343 8.78 -24.92 -13.40
N GLU A 344 8.21 -23.73 -13.56
CA GLU A 344 8.34 -22.92 -14.78
C GLU A 344 9.78 -22.45 -15.03
N LEU A 345 10.50 -22.12 -13.95
CA LEU A 345 11.90 -21.70 -14.02
C LEU A 345 12.83 -22.85 -14.41
N VAL A 346 12.60 -24.05 -13.85
CA VAL A 346 13.34 -25.26 -14.20
C VAL A 346 13.08 -25.63 -15.65
N GLU A 347 11.83 -25.57 -16.11
CA GLU A 347 11.49 -25.83 -17.51
C GLU A 347 12.12 -24.79 -18.46
N ALA A 348 12.18 -23.52 -18.07
CA ALA A 348 12.90 -22.52 -18.84
C ALA A 348 14.40 -22.84 -18.95
N SER A 349 15.02 -23.32 -17.87
CA SER A 349 16.44 -23.68 -17.87
C SER A 349 16.78 -24.86 -18.78
N SER A 350 15.81 -25.75 -19.06
CA SER A 350 15.99 -26.88 -19.97
C SER A 350 15.65 -26.55 -21.42
N GLN A 351 14.66 -25.67 -21.65
CA GLN A 351 14.15 -25.38 -22.99
C GLN A 351 14.74 -24.14 -23.67
N CYS A 352 15.14 -23.12 -22.90
CA CYS A 352 15.61 -21.86 -23.48
C CYS A 352 17.10 -21.92 -23.81
N GLU A 353 17.47 -21.79 -25.09
CA GLU A 353 18.87 -21.77 -25.53
C GLU A 353 19.66 -20.59 -24.94
N ASP A 354 18.99 -19.46 -24.72
CA ASP A 354 19.57 -18.22 -24.19
C ASP A 354 19.38 -18.04 -22.68
N PHE A 355 19.07 -19.11 -21.93
CA PHE A 355 18.78 -19.03 -20.49
C PHE A 355 19.90 -18.36 -19.68
N ALA A 356 21.16 -18.64 -20.02
CA ALA A 356 22.32 -18.03 -19.37
C ALA A 356 22.37 -16.51 -19.55
N HIS A 357 21.86 -15.99 -20.67
CA HIS A 357 21.76 -14.55 -20.88
C HIS A 357 20.72 -13.93 -19.93
N TYR A 358 19.60 -14.61 -19.68
CA TYR A 358 18.64 -14.16 -18.67
C TYR A 358 19.26 -14.11 -17.28
N GLU A 359 20.04 -15.12 -16.86
CA GLU A 359 20.71 -15.11 -15.55
C GLU A 359 21.49 -13.80 -15.32
N ILE A 360 22.26 -13.37 -16.32
CA ILE A 360 23.01 -12.12 -16.27
C ILE A 360 22.09 -10.89 -16.26
N LEU A 361 21.09 -10.84 -17.13
CA LEU A 361 20.13 -9.72 -17.16
C LEU A 361 19.42 -9.52 -15.82
N PHE A 362 19.03 -10.61 -15.17
CA PHE A 362 18.37 -10.56 -13.87
C PHE A 362 19.32 -10.05 -12.78
N LEU A 363 20.55 -10.56 -12.72
CA LEU A 363 21.59 -10.06 -11.80
C LEU A 363 21.85 -8.57 -12.01
N GLN A 364 22.08 -8.14 -13.25
CA GLN A 364 22.25 -6.73 -13.59
C GLN A 364 21.06 -5.90 -13.09
N SER A 365 19.83 -6.40 -13.27
CA SER A 365 18.62 -5.66 -12.88
C SER A 365 18.47 -5.41 -11.37
N VAL A 366 19.23 -6.10 -10.52
CA VAL A 366 19.17 -6.01 -9.05
C VAL A 366 20.55 -5.81 -8.41
N TYR A 367 21.48 -5.19 -9.13
CA TYR A 367 22.83 -4.89 -8.63
C TYR A 367 23.59 -6.13 -8.14
N PHE A 368 23.44 -7.24 -8.85
CA PHE A 368 24.07 -8.53 -8.57
C PHE A 368 23.67 -9.16 -7.23
N ASP A 369 22.55 -8.74 -6.64
CA ASP A 369 21.92 -9.47 -5.53
C ASP A 369 21.30 -10.78 -6.05
N ALA A 370 22.02 -11.88 -5.82
CA ALA A 370 21.66 -13.21 -6.25
C ALA A 370 20.28 -13.69 -5.74
N LYS A 371 19.92 -13.36 -4.51
CA LYS A 371 18.67 -13.81 -3.90
C LYS A 371 17.48 -13.06 -4.51
N VAL A 372 17.59 -11.74 -4.62
CA VAL A 372 16.56 -10.92 -5.25
C VAL A 372 16.44 -11.26 -6.74
N ALA A 373 17.55 -11.57 -7.42
CA ALA A 373 17.54 -12.02 -8.81
C ALA A 373 16.79 -13.37 -8.96
N ALA A 374 17.03 -14.33 -8.07
CA ALA A 374 16.33 -15.63 -8.08
C ALA A 374 14.81 -15.46 -7.91
N GLU A 375 14.37 -14.64 -6.94
CA GLU A 375 12.94 -14.33 -6.74
C GLU A 375 12.33 -13.65 -7.96
N LYS A 376 13.06 -12.71 -8.57
CA LYS A 376 12.61 -11.97 -9.74
C LYS A 376 12.49 -12.88 -10.97
N MET A 377 13.46 -13.77 -11.18
CA MET A 377 13.41 -14.81 -12.22
C MET A 377 12.23 -15.75 -12.04
N LEU A 378 12.00 -16.22 -10.80
CA LEU A 378 10.86 -17.09 -10.48
C LEU A 378 9.52 -16.45 -10.88
N LEU A 379 9.32 -15.20 -10.49
CA LEU A 379 8.09 -14.46 -10.81
C LEU A 379 7.96 -14.19 -12.31
N TYR A 380 9.07 -13.88 -12.99
CA TYR A 380 9.06 -13.66 -14.43
C TYR A 380 8.62 -14.89 -15.21
N TRP A 381 9.19 -16.07 -14.93
CA TRP A 381 8.85 -17.28 -15.68
C TRP A 381 7.42 -17.75 -15.38
N LYS A 382 6.94 -17.62 -14.15
CA LYS A 382 5.52 -17.81 -13.82
C LYS A 382 4.61 -16.90 -14.64
N LEU A 383 4.95 -15.61 -14.73
CA LEU A 383 4.18 -14.64 -15.49
C LEU A 383 4.19 -14.95 -16.99
N ARG A 384 5.37 -15.30 -17.53
CA ARG A 384 5.54 -15.63 -18.94
C ARG A 384 4.75 -16.88 -19.35
N VAL A 385 4.74 -17.92 -18.51
CA VAL A 385 3.91 -19.13 -18.73
C VAL A 385 2.42 -18.81 -18.61
N CYS A 386 2.03 -18.00 -17.63
CA CYS A 386 0.64 -17.57 -17.45
C CYS A 386 0.08 -16.87 -18.70
N ASP A 387 0.85 -15.99 -19.31
CA ASP A 387 0.40 -15.17 -20.44
C ASP A 387 0.52 -15.85 -21.80
N LEU A 388 1.62 -16.57 -22.05
CA LEU A 388 1.90 -17.16 -23.36
C LEU A 388 1.42 -18.61 -23.48
N GLY A 389 1.24 -19.29 -22.35
CA GLY A 389 1.01 -20.73 -22.27
C GLY A 389 2.31 -21.53 -22.37
N VAL A 390 2.28 -22.77 -21.87
CA VAL A 390 3.46 -23.66 -21.78
C VAL A 390 4.13 -23.95 -23.12
N GLU A 391 3.40 -23.89 -24.23
CA GLU A 391 3.93 -24.18 -25.58
C GLU A 391 4.78 -23.02 -26.14
N ARG A 392 4.50 -21.78 -25.74
CA ARG A 392 5.13 -20.57 -26.31
C ARG A 392 6.02 -19.83 -25.33
N ALA A 393 5.83 -20.05 -24.03
CA ALA A 393 6.54 -19.32 -22.99
C ALA A 393 8.07 -19.48 -23.06
N PHE A 394 8.58 -20.60 -23.55
CA PHE A 394 10.01 -20.91 -23.60
C PHE A 394 10.65 -20.69 -24.97
N LEU A 395 9.87 -20.23 -25.96
CA LEU A 395 10.41 -19.87 -27.28
C LEU A 395 11.10 -18.49 -27.23
N PRO A 396 12.03 -18.20 -28.16
CA PRO A 396 12.56 -16.85 -28.34
C PRO A 396 11.42 -15.83 -28.42
N PHE A 397 11.51 -14.72 -27.69
CA PHE A 397 10.37 -13.85 -27.45
C PHE A 397 10.13 -12.84 -28.59
N THR A 398 9.85 -13.36 -29.78
CA THR A 398 9.54 -12.61 -31.00
C THR A 398 8.04 -12.39 -31.17
N ILE A 399 7.62 -11.47 -32.05
CA ILE A 399 6.20 -11.23 -32.33
C ILE A 399 5.51 -12.50 -32.84
N GLN A 400 6.17 -13.25 -33.73
CA GLN A 400 5.60 -14.45 -34.34
C GLN A 400 5.40 -15.58 -33.32
N ASN A 401 6.26 -15.65 -32.30
CA ASN A 401 6.14 -16.63 -31.23
C ASN A 401 5.16 -16.17 -30.13
N ALA A 402 5.06 -14.86 -29.91
CA ALA A 402 4.22 -14.29 -28.86
C ALA A 402 2.74 -14.15 -29.27
N PHE A 403 2.46 -13.86 -30.54
CA PHE A 403 1.14 -13.49 -31.04
C PHE A 403 0.73 -14.31 -32.26
N THR A 404 -0.56 -14.65 -32.37
CA THR A 404 -1.14 -15.06 -33.65
C THR A 404 -1.27 -13.85 -34.58
N LYS A 405 -1.45 -14.09 -35.89
CA LYS A 405 -1.63 -13.02 -36.89
C LYS A 405 -2.81 -12.08 -36.54
N GLU A 406 -3.88 -12.62 -35.98
CA GLU A 406 -5.04 -11.87 -35.53
C GLU A 406 -4.73 -11.04 -34.28
N GLN A 407 -3.92 -11.58 -33.36
CA GLN A 407 -3.55 -10.92 -32.11
C GLN A 407 -2.62 -9.72 -32.31
N VAL A 408 -1.83 -9.69 -33.38
CA VAL A 408 -0.96 -8.54 -33.73
C VAL A 408 -1.76 -7.23 -33.84
N GLN A 409 -3.04 -7.27 -34.23
CA GLN A 409 -3.89 -6.07 -34.27
C GLN A 409 -4.06 -5.43 -32.87
N THR A 410 -4.08 -6.24 -31.81
CA THR A 410 -4.20 -5.75 -30.43
C THR A 410 -2.87 -5.11 -29.97
N LEU A 411 -1.74 -5.71 -30.35
CA LEU A 411 -0.41 -5.10 -30.13
C LEU A 411 -0.31 -3.74 -30.86
N ASN A 412 -0.85 -3.63 -32.07
CA ASN A 412 -0.91 -2.40 -32.85
C ASN A 412 -1.77 -1.29 -32.23
N PHE A 413 -2.55 -1.56 -31.18
CA PHE A 413 -3.21 -0.47 -30.45
C PHE A 413 -2.20 0.48 -29.83
N GLY A 414 -0.97 0.04 -29.54
CA GLY A 414 0.10 0.90 -29.06
C GLY A 414 -0.22 1.59 -27.74
N PHE A 415 -0.95 0.90 -26.85
CA PHE A 415 -1.21 1.44 -25.52
C PHE A 415 0.04 1.42 -24.63
N LEU A 416 1.04 0.60 -24.94
CA LEU A 416 2.37 0.61 -24.34
C LEU A 416 3.39 0.78 -25.45
N ARG A 417 4.23 1.81 -25.39
CA ARG A 417 5.18 2.17 -26.47
C ARG A 417 6.53 2.56 -25.89
N ILE A 418 7.62 2.08 -26.49
CA ILE A 418 8.98 2.54 -26.18
C ILE A 418 9.28 3.75 -27.04
N LEU A 419 9.74 4.85 -26.44
CA LEU A 419 10.15 6.02 -27.21
C LEU A 419 11.48 5.75 -27.90
N PRO A 420 11.72 6.25 -29.13
CA PRO A 420 12.97 6.05 -29.88
C PRO A 420 14.17 6.78 -29.28
N SER A 421 13.94 7.82 -28.47
CA SER A 421 14.98 8.50 -27.70
C SER A 421 14.98 8.07 -26.23
N THR A 422 16.13 8.18 -25.58
CA THR A 422 16.26 8.15 -24.11
C THR A 422 15.92 9.51 -23.51
N ASP A 423 15.89 9.60 -22.19
CA ASP A 423 15.96 10.89 -21.49
C ASP A 423 17.40 11.48 -21.51
N LEU A 424 17.63 12.59 -20.82
CA LEU A 424 18.95 13.22 -20.73
C LEU A 424 20.00 12.38 -19.98
N PHE A 425 19.58 11.36 -19.24
CA PHE A 425 20.43 10.49 -18.43
C PHE A 425 20.61 9.09 -19.05
N GLY A 426 20.13 8.88 -20.29
CA GLY A 426 20.27 7.62 -20.99
C GLY A 426 19.23 6.55 -20.59
N ARG A 427 18.25 6.89 -19.75
CA ARG A 427 17.18 5.97 -19.33
C ARG A 427 16.19 5.78 -20.47
N SER A 428 15.76 4.54 -20.69
CA SER A 428 14.75 4.23 -21.71
C SER A 428 13.38 4.73 -21.24
N ILE A 429 12.62 5.39 -22.11
CA ILE A 429 11.29 5.91 -21.76
C ILE A 429 10.21 4.99 -22.36
N VAL A 430 9.31 4.50 -21.51
CA VAL A 430 8.13 3.73 -21.91
C VAL A 430 6.88 4.53 -21.58
N ILE A 431 6.02 4.78 -22.56
CA ILE A 431 4.74 5.45 -22.36
C ILE A 431 3.58 4.45 -22.34
N VAL A 432 2.72 4.58 -21.34
CA VAL A 432 1.49 3.82 -21.17
C VAL A 432 0.32 4.78 -21.38
N GLU A 433 -0.51 4.54 -22.40
CA GLU A 433 -1.68 5.34 -22.73
C GLU A 433 -2.92 4.45 -22.86
N PRO A 434 -3.64 4.18 -21.75
CA PRO A 434 -4.81 3.30 -21.76
C PRO A 434 -5.97 3.79 -22.67
N GLY A 435 -6.01 5.08 -23.03
CA GLY A 435 -7.04 5.59 -23.94
C GLY A 435 -6.98 4.99 -25.36
N ARG A 436 -5.86 4.37 -25.78
CA ARG A 436 -5.64 3.88 -27.15
C ARG A 436 -6.52 2.72 -27.59
N PHE A 437 -7.12 2.01 -26.65
CA PHE A 437 -8.08 0.94 -26.92
C PHE A 437 -9.55 1.39 -26.78
N HIS A 438 -9.81 2.70 -26.63
CA HIS A 438 -11.16 3.24 -26.59
C HIS A 438 -11.97 2.86 -27.85
N GLY A 439 -13.16 2.30 -27.65
CA GLY A 439 -14.06 1.91 -28.73
C GLY A 439 -13.63 0.66 -29.52
N LYS A 440 -12.53 0.01 -29.14
CA LYS A 440 -12.04 -1.22 -29.77
C LYS A 440 -12.45 -2.45 -28.96
N THR A 441 -12.72 -3.55 -29.64
CA THR A 441 -12.89 -4.87 -29.02
C THR A 441 -11.52 -5.51 -28.85
N TYR A 442 -11.25 -6.08 -27.68
CA TYR A 442 -9.95 -6.67 -27.37
C TYR A 442 -10.06 -7.80 -26.36
N ASP A 443 -9.08 -8.68 -26.39
CA ASP A 443 -8.85 -9.70 -25.36
C ASP A 443 -7.84 -9.16 -24.34
N ALA A 444 -8.21 -9.21 -23.05
CA ALA A 444 -7.35 -8.76 -21.96
C ALA A 444 -6.04 -9.58 -21.87
N ASN A 445 -6.09 -10.87 -22.21
CA ASN A 445 -4.91 -11.73 -22.20
C ASN A 445 -3.91 -11.30 -23.28
N VAL A 446 -4.40 -10.86 -24.45
CA VAL A 446 -3.54 -10.35 -25.53
C VAL A 446 -2.94 -9.00 -25.17
N LEU A 447 -3.64 -8.17 -24.38
CA LEU A 447 -3.05 -6.96 -23.81
C LEU A 447 -1.95 -7.28 -22.78
N ASN A 448 -2.14 -8.29 -21.92
CA ASN A 448 -1.10 -8.73 -20.97
C ASN A 448 0.14 -9.26 -21.71
N GLN A 449 -0.06 -10.09 -22.74
CA GLN A 449 1.02 -10.52 -23.66
C GLN A 449 1.73 -9.31 -24.31
N SER A 450 0.98 -8.29 -24.72
CA SER A 450 1.55 -7.04 -25.27
C SER A 450 2.40 -6.30 -24.25
N VAL A 451 2.03 -6.30 -22.96
CA VAL A 451 2.87 -5.75 -21.90
C VAL A 451 4.19 -6.50 -21.80
N LEU A 452 4.14 -7.84 -21.68
CA LEU A 452 5.36 -8.66 -21.60
C LEU A 452 6.27 -8.44 -22.82
N TYR A 453 5.70 -8.43 -24.02
CA TYR A 453 6.46 -8.25 -25.26
C TYR A 453 7.12 -6.87 -25.35
N VAL A 454 6.39 -5.79 -25.07
CA VAL A 454 6.97 -4.44 -25.13
C VAL A 454 8.01 -4.25 -24.03
N CYS A 455 7.81 -4.80 -22.83
CA CYS A 455 8.85 -4.84 -21.81
C CYS A 455 10.08 -5.64 -22.27
N HIS A 456 9.90 -6.76 -22.97
CA HIS A 456 11.00 -7.54 -23.56
C HIS A 456 11.75 -6.74 -24.60
N ALA A 457 11.02 -6.07 -25.49
CA ALA A 457 11.61 -5.22 -26.51
C ALA A 457 12.45 -4.07 -25.92
N ALA A 458 12.13 -3.60 -24.70
CA ALA A 458 12.91 -2.59 -24.01
C ALA A 458 14.30 -3.09 -23.58
N LEU A 459 14.52 -4.41 -23.46
CA LEU A 459 15.82 -4.99 -23.15
C LEU A 459 16.81 -4.92 -24.31
N HIS A 460 16.31 -4.79 -25.55
CA HIS A 460 17.17 -4.64 -26.74
C HIS A 460 17.85 -3.26 -26.81
N ARG A 461 17.51 -2.33 -25.92
CA ARG A 461 18.23 -1.06 -25.78
C ARG A 461 19.64 -1.31 -25.24
N PRO A 462 20.68 -0.76 -25.88
CA PRO A 462 22.02 -0.77 -25.32
C PRO A 462 22.03 -0.14 -23.92
N ASN A 463 22.84 -0.71 -23.01
CA ASN A 463 23.07 -0.22 -21.65
C ASN A 463 21.81 -0.15 -20.77
N ILE A 464 20.74 -0.88 -21.10
CA ILE A 464 19.51 -0.92 -20.30
C ILE A 464 19.74 -1.42 -18.87
N GLY A 465 20.72 -2.31 -18.70
CA GLY A 465 21.15 -2.81 -17.39
C GLY A 465 21.66 -1.68 -16.50
N GLU A 466 22.42 -0.74 -17.06
CA GLU A 466 23.00 0.40 -16.35
C GLU A 466 21.97 1.51 -16.12
N SER A 467 21.32 1.98 -17.20
CA SER A 467 20.48 3.18 -17.18
C SER A 467 19.06 2.91 -16.71
N GLY A 468 18.49 1.73 -16.97
CA GLY A 468 17.14 1.37 -16.58
C GLY A 468 16.04 2.08 -17.38
N VAL A 469 14.83 2.05 -16.82
CA VAL A 469 13.59 2.45 -17.50
C VAL A 469 12.81 3.48 -16.68
N VAL A 470 12.30 4.49 -17.37
CA VAL A 470 11.31 5.45 -16.87
C VAL A 470 9.97 5.16 -17.53
N ILE A 471 8.91 5.11 -16.74
CA ILE A 471 7.57 4.76 -17.22
C ILE A 471 6.65 5.95 -17.05
N ILE A 472 5.99 6.37 -18.12
CA ILE A 472 5.04 7.48 -18.11
C ILE A 472 3.63 6.94 -18.38
N PHE A 473 2.77 6.98 -17.37
CA PHE A 473 1.34 6.77 -17.51
C PHE A 473 0.68 8.07 -17.95
N TYR A 474 0.26 8.15 -19.21
CA TYR A 474 -0.52 9.26 -19.74
C TYR A 474 -2.01 8.93 -19.75
N LEU A 475 -2.76 9.55 -18.85
CA LEU A 475 -4.11 9.14 -18.49
C LEU A 475 -5.20 10.05 -19.08
N LYS A 476 -4.84 10.99 -19.97
CA LYS A 476 -5.73 12.07 -20.42
C LYS A 476 -6.90 11.55 -21.23
N THR A 477 -6.62 10.56 -22.07
CA THR A 477 -7.58 9.87 -22.93
C THR A 477 -8.20 8.65 -22.25
N ALA A 478 -7.76 8.31 -21.03
CA ALA A 478 -8.28 7.16 -20.29
C ALA A 478 -9.59 7.54 -19.56
N ILE A 479 -10.72 7.01 -20.03
CA ILE A 479 -12.00 7.14 -19.32
C ILE A 479 -12.17 5.92 -18.39
N GLN A 480 -12.75 6.10 -17.19
CA GLN A 480 -12.89 5.03 -16.17
C GLN A 480 -13.45 3.70 -16.71
N LYS A 481 -14.38 3.75 -17.68
CA LYS A 481 -14.96 2.57 -18.35
C LYS A 481 -13.92 1.69 -19.06
N TYR A 482 -12.80 2.26 -19.47
CA TYR A 482 -11.74 1.61 -20.23
C TYR A 482 -10.51 1.31 -19.35
N ASN A 483 -10.55 1.60 -18.04
CA ASN A 483 -9.47 1.15 -17.17
C ASN A 483 -9.70 -0.32 -16.79
N ASN A 484 -9.14 -1.23 -17.59
CA ASN A 484 -9.13 -2.64 -17.25
C ASN A 484 -8.16 -2.89 -16.09
N MET A 485 -8.71 -3.07 -14.89
CA MET A 485 -7.93 -3.28 -13.67
C MET A 485 -7.05 -4.55 -13.75
N ASN A 486 -7.45 -5.56 -14.54
CA ASN A 486 -6.63 -6.75 -14.77
C ASN A 486 -5.34 -6.38 -15.52
N VAL A 487 -5.45 -5.64 -16.62
CA VAL A 487 -4.29 -5.19 -17.41
C VAL A 487 -3.40 -4.24 -16.60
N ALA A 488 -4.01 -3.35 -15.80
CA ALA A 488 -3.25 -2.48 -14.91
C ALA A 488 -2.48 -3.27 -13.84
N TYR A 489 -3.14 -4.23 -13.18
CA TYR A 489 -2.50 -5.14 -12.22
C TYR A 489 -1.36 -5.93 -12.87
N HIS A 490 -1.61 -6.48 -14.06
CA HIS A 490 -0.63 -7.25 -14.82
C HIS A 490 0.60 -6.41 -15.17
N LEU A 491 0.39 -5.18 -15.62
CA LEU A 491 1.48 -4.24 -15.87
C LEU A 491 2.30 -3.99 -14.61
N MET A 492 1.66 -3.67 -13.47
CA MET A 492 2.39 -3.46 -12.21
C MET A 492 3.21 -4.69 -11.80
N LYS A 493 2.67 -5.90 -11.99
CA LYS A 493 3.40 -7.16 -11.74
C LYS A 493 4.56 -7.37 -12.71
N THR A 494 4.37 -7.03 -13.98
CA THR A 494 5.43 -7.11 -14.99
C THR A 494 6.59 -6.21 -14.61
N LEU A 495 6.33 -4.97 -14.19
CA LEU A 495 7.38 -4.03 -13.79
C LEU A 495 8.18 -4.46 -12.55
N ASP A 496 7.59 -5.32 -11.72
CA ASP A 496 8.20 -5.89 -10.51
C ASP A 496 9.16 -7.04 -10.85
N CYS A 497 8.83 -7.86 -11.86
CA CYS A 497 9.61 -9.04 -12.21
C CYS A 497 10.46 -8.90 -13.50
N PHE A 498 10.31 -7.86 -14.30
CA PHE A 498 11.08 -7.74 -15.55
C PHE A 498 12.57 -7.43 -15.30
N PRO A 499 13.53 -8.02 -16.04
CA PRO A 499 14.97 -7.84 -15.80
C PRO A 499 15.51 -6.47 -16.30
N PHE A 500 14.87 -5.38 -15.91
CA PHE A 500 15.41 -4.02 -15.95
C PHE A 500 15.18 -3.33 -14.61
N ARG A 501 15.86 -2.19 -14.41
CA ARG A 501 15.69 -1.32 -13.25
C ARG A 501 14.62 -0.27 -13.56
N THR A 502 13.47 -0.34 -12.90
CA THR A 502 12.46 0.73 -12.99
C THR A 502 12.94 1.92 -12.15
N LYS A 503 13.41 2.99 -12.79
CA LYS A 503 14.00 4.16 -12.13
C LYS A 503 12.94 5.12 -11.61
N ALA A 504 11.91 5.39 -12.41
CA ALA A 504 10.80 6.27 -12.07
C ALA A 504 9.48 5.85 -12.74
N ILE A 505 8.36 6.13 -12.08
CA ILE A 505 7.01 5.92 -12.63
C ILE A 505 6.23 7.23 -12.53
N HIS A 506 5.98 7.90 -13.65
CA HIS A 506 5.28 9.18 -13.72
C HIS A 506 3.82 8.97 -14.10
N PHE A 507 2.89 9.46 -13.28
CA PHE A 507 1.47 9.51 -13.61
C PHE A 507 1.09 10.92 -14.05
N CYS A 508 0.62 11.06 -15.27
CA CYS A 508 0.41 12.33 -15.96
C CYS A 508 -0.99 12.43 -16.58
N GLY A 509 -1.49 13.66 -16.73
CA GLY A 509 -2.67 13.98 -17.52
C GLY A 509 -3.95 13.31 -17.02
N PHE A 510 -4.33 13.51 -15.77
CA PHE A 510 -5.57 12.92 -15.25
C PHE A 510 -6.80 13.61 -15.86
N CYS A 511 -7.70 12.85 -16.48
CA CYS A 511 -8.91 13.40 -17.11
C CYS A 511 -9.91 13.99 -16.10
N ASN A 512 -9.86 13.56 -14.84
CA ASN A 512 -10.61 14.16 -13.74
C ASN A 512 -10.08 13.72 -12.36
N ILE A 513 -10.47 14.48 -11.32
CA ILE A 513 -10.07 14.21 -9.93
C ILE A 513 -10.53 12.84 -9.41
N VAL A 514 -11.61 12.30 -9.96
CA VAL A 514 -12.13 10.97 -9.57
C VAL A 514 -11.17 9.90 -10.07
N GLN A 515 -10.79 9.95 -11.34
CA GLN A 515 -9.78 9.06 -11.94
C GLN A 515 -8.49 9.04 -11.11
N ARG A 516 -7.99 10.20 -10.68
CA ARG A 516 -6.82 10.30 -9.80
C ARG A 516 -7.02 9.63 -8.45
N LYS A 517 -8.16 9.90 -7.79
CA LYS A 517 -8.51 9.34 -6.47
C LYS A 517 -8.70 7.82 -6.46
N PHE A 518 -8.83 7.18 -7.63
CA PHE A 518 -8.93 5.72 -7.74
C PHE A 518 -7.67 5.07 -8.31
N LEU A 519 -7.10 5.62 -9.39
CA LEU A 519 -5.97 5.00 -10.08
C LEU A 519 -4.68 5.05 -9.27
N VAL A 520 -4.39 6.18 -8.61
CA VAL A 520 -3.16 6.30 -7.81
C VAL A 520 -3.19 5.36 -6.60
N PRO A 521 -4.23 5.36 -5.74
CA PRO A 521 -4.30 4.40 -4.64
C PRO A 521 -4.36 2.94 -5.12
N GLY A 522 -5.01 2.67 -6.26
CA GLY A 522 -5.01 1.36 -6.92
C GLY A 522 -3.61 0.90 -7.29
N ALA A 523 -2.84 1.73 -8.00
CA ALA A 523 -1.46 1.43 -8.36
C ALA A 523 -0.57 1.25 -7.11
N MET A 524 -0.74 2.12 -6.11
CA MET A 524 -0.04 2.03 -4.82
C MET A 524 -0.39 0.78 -4.02
N TYR A 525 -1.55 0.17 -4.24
CA TYR A 525 -1.87 -1.10 -3.61
C TYR A 525 -1.08 -2.26 -4.25
N TYR A 526 -0.98 -2.29 -5.59
CA TYR A 526 -0.39 -3.40 -6.32
C TYR A 526 1.14 -3.35 -6.45
N LEU A 527 1.75 -2.17 -6.47
CA LEU A 527 3.20 -2.01 -6.55
C LEU A 527 3.88 -2.45 -5.25
N ARG A 528 5.03 -3.13 -5.34
CA ARG A 528 5.88 -3.43 -4.18
C ARG A 528 6.53 -2.15 -3.60
N PRO A 529 6.99 -2.16 -2.33
CA PRO A 529 7.62 -1.02 -1.67
C PRO A 529 8.63 -0.25 -2.53
N HIS A 530 9.56 -0.99 -3.14
CA HIS A 530 10.67 -0.42 -3.91
C HIS A 530 10.24 0.31 -5.19
N LEU A 531 9.09 -0.06 -5.79
CA LEU A 531 8.51 0.66 -6.93
C LEU A 531 7.60 1.81 -6.49
N ARG A 532 6.85 1.65 -5.40
CA ARG A 532 5.95 2.70 -4.86
C ARG A 532 6.69 3.99 -4.55
N HIS A 533 7.88 3.88 -3.97
CA HIS A 533 8.68 5.04 -3.59
C HIS A 533 9.23 5.84 -4.78
N ARG A 534 9.16 5.25 -5.99
CA ARG A 534 9.58 5.81 -7.28
C ARG A 534 8.42 6.36 -8.11
N LEU A 535 7.18 6.24 -7.60
CA LEU A 535 5.99 6.78 -8.25
C LEU A 535 5.88 8.28 -8.00
N VAL A 536 5.73 9.05 -9.07
CA VAL A 536 5.57 10.50 -9.07
C VAL A 536 4.24 10.85 -9.74
N VAL A 537 3.42 11.65 -9.06
CA VAL A 537 2.11 12.08 -9.58
C VAL A 537 2.20 13.53 -10.02
N HIS A 538 1.85 13.79 -11.28
CA HIS A 538 1.78 15.13 -11.84
C HIS A 538 0.34 15.62 -11.91
N GLU A 539 0.05 16.72 -11.22
CA GLU A 539 -1.29 17.35 -11.24
C GLU A 539 -1.46 18.36 -12.38
N GLU A 540 -0.34 18.88 -12.91
CA GLU A 540 -0.35 19.92 -13.94
C GLU A 540 -0.53 19.32 -15.35
N GLU A 541 -0.95 20.16 -16.30
CA GLU A 541 -1.13 19.80 -17.71
C GLU A 541 -0.40 20.77 -18.65
N GLY A 542 -0.28 20.39 -19.93
CA GLY A 542 0.30 21.23 -20.99
C GLY A 542 1.73 21.65 -20.69
N GLU A 543 2.05 22.93 -20.93
CA GLU A 543 3.40 23.46 -20.71
C GLU A 543 3.92 23.29 -19.27
N LYS A 544 3.03 23.32 -18.27
CA LYS A 544 3.44 23.13 -16.87
C LYS A 544 3.87 21.69 -16.58
N LEU A 545 3.16 20.71 -17.15
CA LEU A 545 3.56 19.30 -17.10
C LEU A 545 4.92 19.12 -17.77
N LEU A 546 5.12 19.68 -18.96
CA LEU A 546 6.39 19.61 -19.68
C LEU A 546 7.54 20.21 -18.87
N LYS A 547 7.32 21.38 -18.25
CA LYS A 547 8.29 21.99 -17.33
C LYS A 547 8.61 21.06 -16.16
N GLN A 548 7.63 20.38 -15.56
CA GLN A 548 7.90 19.41 -14.51
C GLN A 548 8.72 18.22 -15.02
N LEU A 549 8.34 17.58 -16.12
CA LEU A 549 9.06 16.45 -16.69
C LEU A 549 10.49 16.80 -17.11
N GLN A 550 10.74 18.04 -17.54
CA GLN A 550 12.08 18.55 -17.80
C GLN A 550 12.99 18.49 -16.56
N HIS A 551 12.46 18.74 -15.35
CA HIS A 551 13.25 18.60 -14.11
C HIS A 551 13.65 17.15 -13.82
N PHE A 552 12.96 16.17 -14.41
CA PHE A 552 13.29 14.74 -14.34
C PHE A 552 14.13 14.28 -15.54
N GLY A 553 14.71 15.20 -16.32
CA GLY A 553 15.55 14.89 -17.47
C GLY A 553 14.80 14.57 -18.76
N MET A 554 13.49 14.82 -18.82
CA MET A 554 12.65 14.56 -19.99
C MET A 554 12.14 15.87 -20.60
N PRO A 555 12.97 16.62 -21.34
CA PRO A 555 12.54 17.85 -21.99
C PRO A 555 11.61 17.53 -23.19
N PRO A 556 10.87 18.51 -23.73
CA PRO A 556 9.90 18.30 -24.82
C PRO A 556 10.47 17.57 -26.04
N GLU A 557 11.76 17.75 -26.34
CA GLU A 557 12.44 17.12 -27.48
C GLU A 557 12.62 15.60 -27.32
N ARG A 558 12.48 15.10 -26.09
CA ARG A 558 12.55 13.66 -25.73
C ARG A 558 11.17 13.05 -25.48
N LEU A 559 10.11 13.83 -25.62
CA LEU A 559 8.74 13.42 -25.31
C LEU A 559 7.87 13.35 -26.57
N PRO A 560 6.82 12.52 -26.55
CA PRO A 560 5.97 12.36 -27.71
C PRO A 560 4.96 13.50 -27.86
N THR A 561 4.52 13.76 -29.09
CA THR A 561 3.61 14.86 -29.42
C THR A 561 2.30 14.79 -28.64
N GLU A 562 1.83 13.60 -28.28
CA GLU A 562 0.61 13.41 -27.49
C GLU A 562 0.73 13.95 -26.06
N LEU A 563 1.95 14.01 -25.50
CA LEU A 563 2.27 14.66 -24.23
C LEU A 563 2.62 16.14 -24.38
N GLY A 564 2.66 16.67 -25.61
CA GLY A 564 3.11 18.02 -25.94
C GLY A 564 4.61 18.13 -26.26
N GLY A 565 5.29 17.00 -26.47
CA GLY A 565 6.67 16.98 -26.95
C GLY A 565 6.78 17.07 -28.48
N THR A 566 7.94 16.70 -29.03
CA THR A 566 8.22 16.81 -30.48
C THR A 566 8.32 15.47 -31.21
N ILE A 567 8.27 14.34 -30.50
CA ILE A 567 8.46 13.02 -31.11
C ILE A 567 7.13 12.47 -31.62
N GLU A 568 7.03 12.21 -32.92
CA GLU A 568 5.91 11.45 -33.49
C GLU A 568 6.17 9.96 -33.34
N LEU A 569 5.23 9.25 -32.70
CA LEU A 569 5.32 7.81 -32.45
C LEU A 569 4.48 7.03 -33.46
N ASP A 570 5.14 6.45 -34.45
CA ASP A 570 4.54 5.47 -35.36
C ASP A 570 4.72 4.05 -34.82
N HIS A 571 3.75 3.62 -33.99
CA HIS A 571 3.79 2.30 -33.35
C HIS A 571 3.57 1.16 -34.34
N GLU A 572 2.75 1.36 -35.36
CA GLU A 572 2.49 0.32 -36.35
C GLU A 572 3.75 0.05 -37.16
N LYS A 573 4.45 1.10 -37.59
CA LYS A 573 5.77 0.96 -38.23
C LYS A 573 6.77 0.27 -37.32
N TRP A 574 6.83 0.63 -36.03
CA TRP A 574 7.69 -0.05 -35.07
C TRP A 574 7.39 -1.56 -34.97
N VAL A 575 6.11 -1.96 -34.96
CA VAL A 575 5.72 -3.37 -35.00
C VAL A 575 6.17 -4.05 -36.30
N GLN A 576 6.01 -3.39 -37.45
CA GLN A 576 6.45 -3.95 -38.74
C GLN A 576 7.97 -4.12 -38.83
N GLU A 577 8.74 -3.15 -38.34
CA GLU A 577 10.21 -3.22 -38.28
C GLU A 577 10.64 -4.43 -37.44
N ARG A 578 10.02 -4.65 -36.28
CA ARG A 578 10.34 -5.83 -35.44
C ARG A 578 9.94 -7.15 -36.09
N ILE A 579 8.81 -7.22 -36.77
CA ILE A 579 8.43 -8.40 -37.56
C ILE A 579 9.49 -8.69 -38.63
N ALA A 580 9.99 -7.67 -39.32
CA ALA A 580 11.00 -7.79 -40.37
C ALA A 580 12.37 -8.23 -39.82
N ASP A 581 12.73 -7.76 -38.64
CA ASP A 581 13.97 -8.13 -37.93
C ASP A 581 13.90 -9.51 -37.26
N GLY A 582 12.73 -10.16 -37.26
CA GLY A 582 12.51 -11.45 -36.61
C GLY A 582 12.47 -11.35 -35.08
N LEU A 583 11.95 -10.24 -34.57
CA LEU A 583 12.05 -9.78 -33.18
C LEU A 583 10.72 -9.61 -32.45
#